data_AF-A0A2N7QRH7-F1
#
_entry.id   AF-A0A2N7QRH7-F1
#
_cell.length_a   1.000
_cell.length_b   1.000
_cell.length_c   1.000
_cell.angle_alpha   90.00
_cell.angle_beta   90.00
_cell.angle_gamma   90.00
#
_symmetry.space_group_name_H-M   'P 1'
#
loop_
_entity.id
_entity.type
_entity.pdbx_description
1 polymer ?
#
loop_
_entity_poly.entity_id
_entity_poly.type
_entity_poly.pdbx_seq_one_letter_code
_entity_poly.pdbx_strand_id
1 'polypeptide(L)'
;MTSPNINIYDPNLKVTLYKTISRTTLDGSNPTSQRYQGAQRSYDLTPFFGESGSVRTSKSVRDPAGGFALTFADIPYIGEYAGQQTFESLYGLIEPMDYIEIRFRHNPATAAGQQPPIIMRGFVSDVSRSEAMGTNGQAQRSVTVTGQDYGKIWQMMQVMYNPQFTVGESLLTNFKLFERYGGALSMLPAAQFVQQIFDLIVNPFITAFAPPDSPVPATIEAGQYLYIAHGTTNFTNTQNFESTIYGILKASCDVGTWNELFIEDEEDGVHCVFRPIPAMDINGDLIQPDAPSPQYVDISDVDVISLNVSRSEANVANYFWSNAPQSDINGESNRRLWAMEGADKETVLQTTYPNNLVSLYGIRPMQSDTQMSGDQVISNSSGYLATAMNARDTDIVGWVNNRRKIMLQMNQDNVLYEQGSMRVRGNENIRAGMYVRLHRGTFVATYYVVKVENDFMPFQGVFSTLTLERGTGFIERVTRGGGVDSPYLAEQMTTPALS
;
A
#
# COMPACT_ATOMS: atom_id res chain seq x y z
N MET A 1 45.17 10.04 -1.87
CA MET A 1 44.20 9.07 -1.31
C MET A 1 43.74 9.63 0.02
N THR A 2 42.68 10.43 0.01
CA THR A 2 41.97 10.83 1.23
C THR A 2 41.26 9.60 1.76
N SER A 3 41.51 9.22 3.02
CA SER A 3 40.76 8.16 3.68
C SER A 3 39.26 8.41 3.48
N PRO A 4 38.46 7.41 3.09
CA PRO A 4 37.02 7.59 3.04
C PRO A 4 36.56 7.95 4.45
N ASN A 5 35.98 9.14 4.61
CA ASN A 5 35.25 9.48 5.83
C ASN A 5 34.11 8.47 5.95
N ILE A 6 34.25 7.53 6.87
CA ILE A 6 33.17 6.62 7.23
C ILE A 6 32.21 7.46 8.05
N ASN A 7 31.10 7.88 7.44
CA ASN A 7 30.01 8.49 8.19
C ASN A 7 29.45 7.44 9.14
N ILE A 8 29.62 7.67 10.45
CA ILE A 8 29.02 6.86 11.50
C ILE A 8 27.60 7.39 11.69
N TYR A 9 26.61 6.61 11.29
CA TYR A 9 25.20 6.94 11.45
C TYR A 9 24.72 6.43 12.82
N ASP A 10 24.04 7.30 13.58
CA ASP A 10 23.48 6.99 14.88
C ASP A 10 21.95 7.01 14.80
N PRO A 11 21.27 5.93 14.38
CA PRO A 11 19.84 5.97 14.11
C PRO A 11 19.02 6.28 15.38
N ASN A 12 18.02 7.15 15.25
CA ASN A 12 17.09 7.45 16.34
C ASN A 12 15.80 6.64 16.16
N LEU A 13 15.45 5.82 17.14
CA LEU A 13 14.23 5.03 17.20
C LEU A 13 13.35 5.51 18.35
N LYS A 14 12.04 5.61 18.11
CA LYS A 14 11.04 5.77 19.16
C LYS A 14 9.85 4.87 18.87
N VAL A 15 9.49 4.04 19.83
CA VAL A 15 8.30 3.17 19.76
C VAL A 15 7.41 3.45 20.94
N THR A 16 6.17 3.87 20.67
CA THR A 16 5.20 4.23 21.71
C THR A 16 3.98 3.33 21.62
N LEU A 17 3.59 2.72 22.75
CA LEU A 17 2.38 1.92 22.89
C LEU A 17 1.29 2.76 23.56
N TYR A 18 0.08 2.70 23.03
CA TYR A 18 -1.10 3.30 23.63
C TYR A 18 -2.15 2.23 23.91
N LYS A 19 -2.62 2.19 25.15
CA LYS A 19 -3.62 1.20 25.59
C LYS A 19 -4.99 1.60 25.06
N THR A 20 -5.54 0.79 24.16
CA THR A 20 -6.86 0.97 23.56
C THR A 20 -7.85 -0.05 24.10
N ILE A 21 -7.40 -1.28 24.36
CA ILE A 21 -8.19 -2.28 25.07
C ILE A 21 -7.91 -2.17 26.57
N SER A 22 -9.00 -2.01 27.33
CA SER A 22 -8.99 -2.00 28.79
C SER A 22 -9.81 -3.16 29.32
N ARG A 23 -9.36 -4.40 29.06
CA ARG A 23 -10.02 -5.57 29.62
C ARG A 23 -9.93 -5.49 31.14
N THR A 24 -11.07 -5.37 31.81
CA THR A 24 -11.06 -5.20 33.26
C THR A 24 -10.74 -6.51 33.97
N THR A 25 -11.25 -7.62 33.47
CA THR A 25 -11.12 -8.94 34.09
C THR A 25 -10.85 -10.06 33.09
N LEU A 26 -10.19 -11.12 33.56
CA LEU A 26 -9.91 -12.35 32.80
C LEU A 26 -11.18 -13.16 32.57
N ASP A 27 -12.02 -13.24 33.60
CA ASP A 27 -13.15 -14.18 33.74
C ASP A 27 -14.36 -13.53 34.45
N GLY A 28 -14.41 -12.20 34.51
CA GLY A 28 -15.42 -11.46 35.28
C GLY A 28 -15.05 -11.21 36.74
N SER A 29 -13.98 -11.81 37.27
CA SER A 29 -13.55 -11.67 38.67
C SER A 29 -12.07 -11.34 38.85
N ASN A 30 -11.19 -11.96 38.06
CA ASN A 30 -9.73 -11.78 38.18
C ASN A 30 -9.26 -10.57 37.36
N PRO A 31 -8.64 -9.53 37.96
CA PRO A 31 -8.25 -8.33 37.23
C PRO A 31 -7.11 -8.60 36.24
N THR A 32 -7.27 -8.13 35.00
CA THR A 32 -6.25 -8.17 33.92
C THR A 32 -5.68 -6.76 33.69
N SER A 33 -6.15 -6.03 32.68
CA SER A 33 -5.69 -4.68 32.34
C SER A 33 -6.13 -3.63 33.37
N GLN A 34 -7.09 -3.98 34.24
CA GLN A 34 -7.44 -3.17 35.42
C GLN A 34 -6.23 -2.96 36.35
N ARG A 35 -5.19 -3.80 36.28
CA ARG A 35 -3.91 -3.60 36.99
C ARG A 35 -3.14 -2.36 36.54
N TYR A 36 -3.48 -1.83 35.37
CA TYR A 36 -2.86 -0.65 34.78
C TYR A 36 -3.86 0.52 34.66
N GLN A 37 -5.11 0.35 35.12
CA GLN A 37 -6.11 1.42 35.17
C GLN A 37 -5.75 2.40 36.29
N GLY A 38 -5.13 3.52 35.89
CA GLY A 38 -4.60 4.56 36.77
C GLY A 38 -3.21 5.07 36.36
N ALA A 39 -2.48 4.27 35.56
CA ALA A 39 -1.18 4.60 34.99
C ALA A 39 -1.32 5.34 33.64
N GLN A 40 -0.21 5.96 33.19
CA GLN A 40 -0.12 6.61 31.88
C GLN A 40 -0.68 5.69 30.78
N ARG A 41 -1.61 6.20 29.95
CA ARG A 41 -2.20 5.45 28.82
C ARG A 41 -1.23 5.28 27.63
N SER A 42 0.00 5.75 27.78
CA SER A 42 1.07 5.78 26.79
C SER A 42 2.34 5.25 27.44
N TYR A 43 3.02 4.30 26.80
CA TYR A 43 4.23 3.67 27.28
C TYR A 43 5.33 3.78 26.22
N ASP A 44 6.50 4.26 26.61
CA ASP A 44 7.69 4.24 25.74
C ASP A 44 8.33 2.86 25.78
N LEU A 45 8.29 2.15 24.66
CA LEU A 45 8.86 0.80 24.52
C LEU A 45 10.32 0.83 24.07
N THR A 46 10.86 2.00 23.72
CA THR A 46 12.23 2.15 23.20
C THR A 46 13.31 1.57 24.12
N PRO A 47 13.24 1.73 25.46
CA PRO A 47 14.25 1.16 26.36
C PRO A 47 14.33 -0.37 26.36
N PHE A 48 13.30 -1.06 25.86
CA PHE A 48 13.17 -2.52 25.92
C PHE A 48 13.82 -3.26 24.74
N PHE A 49 14.33 -2.55 23.72
CA PHE A 49 15.00 -3.20 22.60
C PHE A 49 16.34 -3.85 23.01
N GLY A 50 17.09 -3.25 23.94
CA GLY A 50 18.40 -3.79 24.34
C GLY A 50 19.33 -4.06 23.15
N GLU A 51 20.22 -5.07 23.27
CA GLU A 51 21.16 -5.45 22.21
C GLU A 51 20.57 -6.43 21.18
N SER A 52 19.56 -7.21 21.57
CA SER A 52 18.96 -8.27 20.73
C SER A 52 17.63 -7.85 20.08
N GLY A 53 17.18 -6.63 20.31
CA GLY A 53 15.92 -6.15 19.79
C GLY A 53 15.98 -5.82 18.30
N SER A 54 14.82 -5.72 17.67
CA SER A 54 14.73 -5.31 16.27
C SER A 54 13.36 -4.71 15.96
N VAL A 55 13.33 -3.76 15.04
CA VAL A 55 12.08 -3.25 14.47
C VAL A 55 12.08 -3.55 12.99
N ARG A 56 11.04 -4.23 12.52
CA ARG A 56 10.76 -4.43 11.11
C ARG A 56 9.41 -3.82 10.78
N THR A 57 9.35 -3.01 9.72
CA THR A 57 8.10 -2.54 9.13
C THR A 57 8.07 -2.90 7.65
N SER A 58 6.87 -3.09 7.10
CA SER A 58 6.66 -3.41 5.68
C SER A 58 5.39 -2.73 5.20
N LYS A 59 5.45 -2.02 4.06
CA LYS A 59 4.30 -1.34 3.48
C LYS A 59 4.31 -1.49 1.97
N SER A 60 3.16 -1.77 1.36
CA SER A 60 3.01 -1.92 -0.09
C SER A 60 1.74 -1.25 -0.59
N VAL A 61 1.80 -0.73 -1.82
CA VAL A 61 0.60 -0.25 -2.54
C VAL A 61 -0.26 -1.40 -3.09
N ARG A 62 0.22 -2.64 -2.99
CA ARG A 62 -0.47 -3.85 -3.48
C ARG A 62 -1.14 -4.66 -2.37
N ASP A 63 -0.76 -4.40 -1.13
CA ASP A 63 -1.26 -5.11 0.03
C ASP A 63 -2.34 -4.29 0.75
N PRO A 64 -3.35 -4.95 1.34
CA PRO A 64 -4.40 -4.29 2.10
C PRO A 64 -3.91 -3.60 3.38
N ALA A 65 -2.78 -4.03 3.94
CA ALA A 65 -2.25 -3.49 5.19
C ALA A 65 -0.74 -3.66 5.20
N GLY A 66 -0.04 -2.65 5.72
CA GLY A 66 1.34 -2.79 6.15
C GLY A 66 1.45 -3.65 7.41
N GLY A 67 2.62 -4.25 7.61
CA GLY A 67 2.92 -5.11 8.77
C GLY A 67 4.12 -4.60 9.56
N PHE A 68 4.11 -4.82 10.87
CA PHE A 68 5.26 -4.60 11.74
C PHE A 68 5.57 -5.81 12.60
N ALA A 69 6.85 -5.94 12.95
CA ALA A 69 7.35 -6.90 13.93
C ALA A 69 8.39 -6.21 14.83
N LEU A 70 8.16 -6.27 16.13
CA LEU A 70 9.02 -5.70 17.17
C LEU A 70 9.52 -6.83 18.03
N THR A 71 10.83 -6.92 18.21
CA THR A 71 11.45 -7.86 19.14
C THR A 71 12.08 -7.08 20.27
N PHE A 72 11.71 -7.44 21.50
CA PHE A 72 12.19 -6.82 22.72
C PHE A 72 12.92 -7.84 23.59
N ALA A 73 13.87 -7.36 24.40
CA ALA A 73 14.38 -8.13 25.52
C ALA A 73 13.29 -8.27 26.59
N ASP A 74 13.14 -9.47 27.16
CA ASP A 74 12.20 -9.70 28.26
C ASP A 74 12.80 -9.22 29.59
N ILE A 75 12.73 -7.91 29.81
CA ILE A 75 13.14 -7.25 31.06
C ILE A 75 11.91 -6.78 31.85
N PRO A 76 12.00 -6.71 33.19
CA PRO A 76 10.86 -6.30 34.02
C PRO A 76 10.47 -4.85 33.70
N TYR A 77 9.21 -4.66 33.29
CA TYR A 77 8.53 -3.38 33.36
C TYR A 77 8.19 -3.09 34.82
N ILE A 78 8.66 -1.95 35.32
CA ILE A 78 8.35 -1.47 36.67
C ILE A 78 7.15 -0.53 36.55
N GLY A 79 5.98 -1.03 36.91
CA GLY A 79 4.74 -0.26 36.96
C GLY A 79 4.32 0.08 38.39
N GLU A 80 3.30 0.92 38.53
CA GLU A 80 2.63 1.16 39.80
C GLU A 80 1.17 0.69 39.68
N TYR A 81 0.75 -0.21 40.57
CA TYR A 81 -0.63 -0.65 40.71
C TYR A 81 -1.09 -0.46 42.15
N ALA A 82 -2.20 0.25 42.36
CA ALA A 82 -2.77 0.50 43.69
C ALA A 82 -1.75 1.02 44.73
N GLY A 83 -0.76 1.82 44.31
CA GLY A 83 0.29 2.36 45.17
C GLY A 83 1.44 1.39 45.49
N GLN A 84 1.54 0.26 44.78
CA GLN A 84 2.63 -0.72 44.92
C GLN A 84 3.38 -0.89 43.60
N GLN A 85 4.71 -1.03 43.68
CA GLN A 85 5.52 -1.37 42.51
C GLN A 85 5.18 -2.79 42.06
N THR A 86 4.76 -2.93 40.81
CA THR A 86 4.53 -4.22 40.15
C THR A 86 5.62 -4.48 39.13
N PHE A 87 6.06 -5.74 39.06
CA PHE A 87 6.99 -6.24 38.06
C PHE A 87 6.19 -7.11 37.09
N GLU A 88 6.15 -6.73 35.82
CA GLU A 88 5.59 -7.57 34.76
C GLU A 88 6.49 -7.48 33.52
N SER A 89 6.40 -8.46 32.63
CA SER A 89 7.04 -8.41 31.31
C SER A 89 6.21 -7.56 30.33
N LEU A 90 6.82 -7.10 29.23
CA LEU A 90 6.05 -6.51 28.13
C LEU A 90 4.98 -7.47 27.58
N TYR A 91 5.20 -8.78 27.70
CA TYR A 91 4.22 -9.79 27.31
C TYR A 91 2.92 -9.70 28.12
N GLY A 92 2.98 -9.35 29.41
CA GLY A 92 1.78 -9.15 30.24
C GLY A 92 1.18 -7.74 30.15
N LEU A 93 1.94 -6.77 29.64
CA LEU A 93 1.51 -5.38 29.46
C LEU A 93 0.75 -5.16 28.13
N ILE A 94 1.33 -5.68 27.05
CA ILE A 94 0.85 -5.47 25.68
C ILE A 94 -0.28 -6.45 25.38
N GLU A 95 -1.39 -5.95 24.87
CA GLU A 95 -2.55 -6.74 24.49
C GLU A 95 -2.82 -6.64 22.98
N PRO A 96 -3.41 -7.68 22.37
CA PRO A 96 -3.94 -7.56 21.02
C PRO A 96 -4.87 -6.37 20.90
N MET A 97 -4.79 -5.67 19.77
CA MET A 97 -5.47 -4.41 19.43
C MET A 97 -4.97 -3.16 20.17
N ASP A 98 -3.97 -3.26 21.06
CA ASP A 98 -3.26 -2.06 21.51
C ASP A 98 -2.64 -1.33 20.31
N TYR A 99 -2.59 0.00 20.41
CA TYR A 99 -2.09 0.85 19.34
C TYR A 99 -0.59 1.09 19.51
N ILE A 100 0.16 1.05 18.41
CA ILE A 100 1.59 1.31 18.36
C ILE A 100 1.89 2.39 17.33
N GLU A 101 2.74 3.34 17.73
CA GLU A 101 3.38 4.31 16.83
C GLU A 101 4.88 4.02 16.75
N ILE A 102 5.38 3.82 15.53
CA ILE A 102 6.78 3.54 15.22
C ILE A 102 7.36 4.75 14.48
N ARG A 103 8.41 5.34 15.05
CA ARG A 103 9.16 6.44 14.45
C ARG A 103 10.63 6.06 14.37
N PHE A 104 11.28 6.28 13.23
CA PHE A 104 12.73 6.21 13.15
C PHE A 104 13.31 7.27 12.22
N ARG A 105 14.58 7.62 12.45
CA ARG A 105 15.39 8.47 11.56
C ARG A 105 16.74 7.81 11.34
N HIS A 106 17.19 7.74 10.10
CA HIS A 106 18.49 7.13 9.79
C HIS A 106 19.67 7.96 10.31
N ASN A 107 19.63 9.29 10.11
CA ASN A 107 20.69 10.21 10.53
C ASN A 107 20.13 11.39 11.34
N PRO A 108 20.32 11.45 12.67
CA PRO A 108 19.80 12.56 13.49
C PRO A 108 20.51 13.88 13.23
N ALA A 109 21.75 13.85 12.72
CA ALA A 109 22.55 15.06 12.54
C ALA A 109 21.95 16.03 11.51
N THR A 110 21.14 15.53 10.57
CA THR A 110 20.44 16.34 9.56
C THR A 110 19.24 17.10 10.15
N ALA A 111 18.79 16.77 11.36
CA ALA A 111 17.59 17.33 11.99
C ALA A 111 17.69 17.29 13.53
N ALA A 112 18.79 17.84 14.07
CA ALA A 112 19.04 17.85 15.50
C ALA A 112 17.89 18.53 16.29
N GLY A 113 17.32 17.83 17.26
CA GLY A 113 16.22 18.32 18.10
C GLY A 113 14.81 18.12 17.55
N GLN A 114 14.65 17.62 16.31
CA GLN A 114 13.33 17.27 15.76
C GLN A 114 12.96 15.83 16.11
N GLN A 115 11.68 15.56 16.38
CA GLN A 115 11.20 14.19 16.53
C GLN A 115 11.46 13.38 15.24
N PRO A 116 11.80 12.09 15.35
CA PRO A 116 11.89 11.22 14.18
C PRO A 116 10.51 11.14 13.49
N PRO A 117 10.47 11.04 12.15
CA PRO A 117 9.23 10.93 11.41
C PRO A 117 8.51 9.63 11.73
N ILE A 118 7.20 9.65 11.55
CA ILE A 118 6.35 8.45 11.61
C ILE A 118 6.61 7.57 10.41
N ILE A 119 6.85 6.28 10.70
CA ILE A 119 7.03 5.25 9.69
C ILE A 119 5.79 4.38 9.60
N MET A 120 5.16 4.09 10.73
CA MET A 120 3.96 3.28 10.78
C MET A 120 3.18 3.53 12.06
N ARG A 121 1.86 3.60 11.95
CA ARG A 121 0.92 3.48 13.06
C ARG A 121 0.07 2.24 12.84
N GLY A 122 -0.23 1.52 13.90
CA GLY A 122 -0.96 0.27 13.75
C GLY A 122 -1.44 -0.34 15.04
N PHE A 123 -2.02 -1.53 14.91
CA PHE A 123 -2.61 -2.28 16.01
C PHE A 123 -1.90 -3.62 16.17
N VAL A 124 -1.61 -3.98 17.42
CA VAL A 124 -1.05 -5.28 17.78
C VAL A 124 -2.01 -6.39 17.35
N SER A 125 -1.49 -7.43 16.71
CA SER A 125 -2.24 -8.62 16.33
C SER A 125 -1.84 -9.83 17.19
N ASP A 126 -0.55 -9.99 17.46
CA ASP A 126 -0.02 -11.10 18.23
C ASP A 126 1.11 -10.63 19.15
N VAL A 127 1.17 -11.24 20.33
CA VAL A 127 2.22 -11.03 21.33
C VAL A 127 2.70 -12.41 21.76
N SER A 128 3.97 -12.70 21.49
CA SER A 128 4.59 -13.98 21.83
C SER A 128 5.80 -13.78 22.72
N ARG A 129 6.04 -14.76 23.59
CA ARG A 129 7.20 -14.80 24.49
C ARG A 129 7.96 -16.09 24.23
N SER A 130 9.25 -15.97 23.93
CA SER A 130 10.15 -17.10 23.75
C SER A 130 11.19 -17.14 24.85
N GLU A 131 11.49 -18.33 25.35
CA GLU A 131 12.53 -18.60 26.33
C GLU A 131 13.41 -19.75 25.81
N ALA A 132 14.71 -19.51 25.73
CA ALA A 132 15.70 -20.47 25.26
C ALA A 132 16.93 -20.44 26.17
N MET A 133 17.70 -21.52 26.19
CA MET A 133 18.99 -21.57 26.89
C MET A 133 20.11 -21.25 25.90
N GLY A 134 20.87 -20.19 26.17
CA GLY A 134 22.02 -19.81 25.36
C GLY A 134 23.15 -20.83 25.44
N THR A 135 24.08 -20.76 24.49
CA THR A 135 25.29 -21.61 24.44
C THR A 135 26.21 -21.46 25.66
N ASN A 136 26.07 -20.35 26.39
CA ASN A 136 26.73 -20.09 27.67
C ASN A 136 25.93 -20.54 28.91
N GLY A 137 24.81 -21.23 28.72
CA GLY A 137 23.93 -21.70 29.81
C GLY A 137 23.05 -20.62 30.44
N GLN A 138 23.08 -19.37 29.94
CA GLN A 138 22.19 -18.31 30.41
C GLN A 138 20.84 -18.37 29.70
N ALA A 139 19.75 -18.15 30.43
CA ALA A 139 18.43 -18.04 29.82
C ALA A 139 18.34 -16.76 28.96
N GLN A 140 17.97 -16.92 27.70
CA GLN A 140 17.62 -15.84 26.79
C GLN A 140 16.10 -15.81 26.66
N ARG A 141 15.53 -14.63 26.91
CA ARG A 141 14.09 -14.41 26.83
C ARG A 141 13.81 -13.19 25.97
N SER A 142 12.82 -13.31 25.10
CA SER A 142 12.41 -12.23 24.21
C SER A 142 10.89 -12.18 24.07
N VAL A 143 10.39 -10.97 23.89
CA VAL A 143 8.99 -10.70 23.58
C VAL A 143 8.92 -10.23 22.14
N THR A 144 8.13 -10.91 21.31
CA THR A 144 7.89 -10.51 19.92
C THR A 144 6.46 -10.03 19.79
N VAL A 145 6.30 -8.80 19.30
CA VAL A 145 5.00 -8.17 19.04
C VAL A 145 4.87 -8.00 17.55
N THR A 146 3.81 -8.55 16.96
CA THR A 146 3.50 -8.37 15.54
C THR A 146 2.14 -7.73 15.38
N GLY A 147 1.99 -6.95 14.32
CA GLY A 147 0.75 -6.26 14.03
C GLY A 147 0.71 -5.70 12.63
N GLN A 148 -0.34 -4.96 12.36
CA GLN A 148 -0.60 -4.35 11.06
C GLN A 148 -0.96 -2.89 11.26
N ASP A 149 -0.81 -2.10 10.19
CA ASP A 149 -1.22 -0.70 10.19
C ASP A 149 -2.76 -0.57 10.24
N TYR A 150 -3.28 0.64 10.04
CA TYR A 150 -4.73 0.89 10.00
C TYR A 150 -5.47 0.09 8.91
N GLY A 151 -4.75 -0.41 7.90
CA GLY A 151 -5.28 -1.38 6.95
C GLY A 151 -5.71 -2.70 7.60
N LYS A 152 -5.41 -2.95 8.88
CA LYS A 152 -6.04 -4.05 9.63
C LYS A 152 -7.55 -3.88 9.76
N ILE A 153 -8.04 -2.66 9.96
CA ILE A 153 -9.43 -2.40 10.31
C ILE A 153 -10.39 -2.81 9.19
N TRP A 154 -10.14 -2.35 7.95
CA TRP A 154 -10.97 -2.73 6.79
C TRP A 154 -10.81 -4.20 6.36
N GLN A 155 -9.85 -4.95 6.92
CA GLN A 155 -9.65 -6.39 6.72
C GLN A 155 -10.41 -7.20 7.76
N MET A 156 -10.46 -6.71 8.99
CA MET A 156 -11.25 -7.30 10.07
C MET A 156 -12.75 -7.14 9.81
N MET A 157 -13.17 -6.01 9.23
CA MET A 157 -14.56 -5.76 8.87
C MET A 157 -14.95 -6.64 7.67
N GLN A 158 -15.78 -7.65 7.92
CA GLN A 158 -16.28 -8.57 6.90
C GLN A 158 -17.79 -8.43 6.73
N VAL A 159 -18.24 -8.49 5.48
CA VAL A 159 -19.65 -8.63 5.13
C VAL A 159 -19.94 -10.12 4.98
N MET A 160 -20.76 -10.68 5.87
CA MET A 160 -21.22 -12.07 5.83
C MET A 160 -22.74 -12.12 5.95
N TYR A 161 -23.42 -12.88 5.09
CA TYR A 161 -24.88 -12.94 5.09
C TYR A 161 -25.47 -13.84 6.18
N ASN A 162 -24.90 -15.03 6.38
CA ASN A 162 -25.51 -16.06 7.23
C ASN A 162 -25.54 -15.72 8.75
N PRO A 163 -24.46 -15.19 9.35
CA PRO A 163 -24.47 -14.82 10.77
C PRO A 163 -25.46 -13.68 11.10
N GLN A 164 -25.77 -12.81 10.13
CA GLN A 164 -26.65 -11.66 10.31
C GLN A 164 -28.09 -12.07 10.64
N PHE A 165 -28.58 -13.18 10.07
CA PHE A 165 -29.90 -13.74 10.43
C PHE A 165 -29.95 -14.33 11.85
N THR A 166 -28.80 -14.66 12.44
CA THR A 166 -28.72 -15.34 13.75
C THR A 166 -28.49 -14.36 14.90
N VAL A 167 -27.70 -13.30 14.69
CA VAL A 167 -27.33 -12.32 15.73
C VAL A 167 -28.30 -11.14 15.81
N GLY A 168 -29.12 -10.90 14.78
CA GLY A 168 -30.14 -9.83 14.77
C GLY A 168 -29.58 -8.42 14.55
N GLU A 169 -28.26 -8.26 14.47
CA GLU A 169 -27.60 -7.03 14.04
C GLU A 169 -27.29 -7.11 12.54
N SER A 170 -28.15 -6.49 11.74
CA SER A 170 -27.92 -6.36 10.31
C SER A 170 -26.82 -5.32 10.07
N LEU A 171 -25.61 -5.77 9.73
CA LEU A 171 -24.62 -4.93 9.05
C LEU A 171 -25.18 -4.36 7.71
N LEU A 172 -26.16 -5.04 7.10
CA LEU A 172 -27.02 -4.52 6.03
C LEU A 172 -27.74 -3.21 6.43
N THR A 173 -28.13 -3.05 7.70
CA THR A 173 -28.75 -1.82 8.22
C THR A 173 -27.75 -0.67 8.35
N ASN A 174 -26.43 -0.92 8.29
CA ASN A 174 -25.39 0.12 8.22
C ASN A 174 -24.90 0.37 6.78
N PHE A 175 -25.11 -0.58 5.85
CA PHE A 175 -24.96 -0.37 4.40
C PHE A 175 -26.16 0.43 3.81
N LYS A 176 -26.55 1.53 4.48
CA LYS A 176 -27.67 2.41 4.08
C LYS A 176 -27.42 3.23 2.82
N LEU A 177 -26.38 2.91 2.03
CA LEU A 177 -26.15 3.55 0.74
C LEU A 177 -27.42 3.49 -0.12
N PHE A 178 -28.14 2.35 -0.12
CA PHE A 178 -29.40 2.21 -0.85
C PHE A 178 -30.54 3.07 -0.29
N GLU A 179 -30.72 3.11 1.03
CA GLU A 179 -31.75 3.96 1.68
C GLU A 179 -31.48 5.46 1.44
N ARG A 180 -30.19 5.84 1.35
CA ARG A 180 -29.75 7.24 1.19
C ARG A 180 -29.88 7.76 -0.24
N TYR A 181 -29.58 6.93 -1.25
CA TYR A 181 -29.62 7.34 -2.66
C TYR A 181 -30.97 7.10 -3.33
N GLY A 182 -31.89 6.36 -2.68
CA GLY A 182 -33.18 5.98 -3.25
C GLY A 182 -33.04 5.01 -4.43
N GLY A 183 -34.15 4.43 -4.89
CA GLY A 183 -34.14 3.40 -5.94
C GLY A 183 -33.83 3.88 -7.37
N ALA A 184 -33.42 5.14 -7.57
CA ALA A 184 -33.22 5.74 -8.90
C ALA A 184 -31.76 5.77 -9.39
N LEU A 185 -30.78 5.71 -8.46
CA LEU A 185 -29.34 5.68 -8.77
C LEU A 185 -28.78 4.34 -8.32
N SER A 186 -28.04 3.66 -9.20
CA SER A 186 -27.31 2.42 -8.87
C SER A 186 -25.81 2.53 -9.06
N MET A 187 -25.33 3.67 -9.55
CA MET A 187 -23.92 3.95 -9.81
C MET A 187 -23.48 5.24 -9.11
N LEU A 188 -22.27 5.27 -8.57
CA LEU A 188 -21.66 6.43 -7.92
C LEU A 188 -20.25 6.65 -8.46
N PRO A 189 -19.74 7.89 -8.54
CA PRO A 189 -18.31 8.14 -8.78
C PRO A 189 -17.45 7.33 -7.80
N ALA A 190 -16.39 6.69 -8.29
CA ALA A 190 -15.60 5.76 -7.48
C ALA A 190 -14.99 6.43 -6.24
N ALA A 191 -14.49 7.66 -6.35
CA ALA A 191 -14.02 8.44 -5.21
C ALA A 191 -15.13 8.65 -4.15
N GLN A 192 -16.33 9.04 -4.58
CA GLN A 192 -17.47 9.22 -3.67
C GLN A 192 -17.88 7.91 -2.99
N PHE A 193 -17.76 6.77 -3.69
CA PHE A 193 -18.02 5.46 -3.12
C PHE A 193 -17.00 5.11 -2.02
N VAL A 194 -15.70 5.27 -2.28
CA VAL A 194 -14.64 5.06 -1.28
C VAL A 194 -14.86 5.96 -0.06
N GLN A 195 -15.06 7.27 -0.27
CA GLN A 195 -15.30 8.22 0.81
C GLN A 195 -16.43 7.78 1.74
N GLN A 196 -17.55 7.34 1.18
CA GLN A 196 -18.70 6.92 1.98
C GLN A 196 -18.49 5.64 2.78
N ILE A 197 -17.74 4.69 2.23
CA ILE A 197 -17.37 3.48 2.97
C ILE A 197 -16.57 3.88 4.22
N PHE A 198 -15.63 4.82 4.10
CA PHE A 198 -14.89 5.32 5.26
C PHE A 198 -15.78 6.08 6.24
N ASP A 199 -16.57 7.03 5.76
CA ASP A 199 -17.38 7.90 6.63
C ASP A 199 -18.50 7.17 7.37
N LEU A 200 -19.12 6.17 6.73
CA LEU A 200 -20.33 5.52 7.26
C LEU A 200 -20.05 4.18 7.93
N ILE A 201 -18.91 3.54 7.62
CA ILE A 201 -18.61 2.18 8.08
C ILE A 201 -17.33 2.17 8.90
N VAL A 202 -16.19 2.58 8.32
CA VAL A 202 -14.87 2.41 8.94
C VAL A 202 -14.65 3.42 10.09
N ASN A 203 -14.86 4.71 9.86
CA ASN A 203 -14.61 5.77 10.85
C ASN A 203 -15.52 5.66 12.08
N PRO A 204 -16.82 5.34 11.97
CA PRO A 204 -17.66 5.06 13.14
C PRO A 204 -17.14 3.90 13.99
N PHE A 205 -16.60 2.86 13.37
CA PHE A 205 -16.00 1.73 14.09
C PHE A 205 -14.73 2.15 14.84
N ILE A 206 -13.82 2.91 14.20
CA ILE A 206 -12.60 3.41 14.84
C ILE A 206 -12.93 4.35 16.01
N THR A 207 -13.88 5.26 15.81
CA THR A 207 -14.33 6.21 16.85
C THR A 207 -14.91 5.49 18.06
N ALA A 208 -15.65 4.40 17.87
CA ALA A 208 -16.19 3.61 18.97
C ALA A 208 -15.11 2.83 19.74
N PHE A 209 -13.99 2.50 19.09
CA PHE A 209 -12.88 1.74 19.67
C PHE A 209 -11.86 2.65 20.40
N ALA A 210 -11.64 3.87 19.92
CA ALA A 210 -10.68 4.79 20.51
C ALA A 210 -11.21 5.36 21.84
N PRO A 211 -10.43 5.32 22.94
CA PRO A 211 -10.80 5.99 24.18
C PRO A 211 -11.02 7.49 23.96
N PRO A 212 -11.97 8.13 24.68
CA PRO A 212 -12.07 9.59 24.72
C PRO A 212 -10.71 10.20 25.14
N ASP A 213 -10.27 11.23 24.42
CA ASP A 213 -8.98 11.93 24.58
C ASP A 213 -7.72 11.12 24.24
N SER A 214 -7.86 10.03 23.47
CA SER A 214 -6.71 9.27 22.96
C SER A 214 -5.96 10.05 21.87
N PRO A 215 -4.61 10.07 21.87
CA PRO A 215 -3.81 10.61 20.77
C PRO A 215 -3.82 9.72 19.51
N VAL A 216 -4.52 8.59 19.57
CA VAL A 216 -4.76 7.69 18.43
C VAL A 216 -5.66 8.40 17.41
N PRO A 217 -5.26 8.50 16.13
CA PRO A 217 -6.13 9.00 15.08
C PRO A 217 -7.46 8.25 15.04
N ALA A 218 -8.56 8.97 15.28
CA ALA A 218 -9.91 8.41 15.37
C ALA A 218 -10.59 8.22 14.00
N THR A 219 -9.97 8.74 12.95
CA THR A 219 -10.47 8.72 11.58
C THR A 219 -9.36 8.38 10.60
N ILE A 220 -9.72 7.70 9.53
CA ILE A 220 -8.92 7.62 8.31
C ILE A 220 -9.49 8.65 7.34
N GLU A 221 -8.69 9.63 6.96
CA GLU A 221 -9.10 10.69 6.04
C GLU A 221 -8.93 10.23 4.60
N ALA A 222 -10.01 10.29 3.82
CA ALA A 222 -9.97 9.96 2.40
C ALA A 222 -9.94 11.22 1.53
N GLY A 223 -10.72 12.25 1.87
CA GLY A 223 -11.11 13.36 0.98
C GLY A 223 -10.05 13.91 0.03
N GLN A 224 -8.93 14.44 0.54
CA GLN A 224 -7.87 15.04 -0.30
C GLN A 224 -6.93 14.02 -0.96
N TYR A 225 -7.04 12.74 -0.58
CA TYR A 225 -6.20 11.63 -1.04
C TYR A 225 -6.93 10.72 -2.04
N LEU A 226 -8.11 11.12 -2.50
CA LEU A 226 -8.84 10.50 -3.60
C LEU A 226 -8.52 11.23 -4.91
N TYR A 227 -7.64 10.67 -5.71
CA TYR A 227 -7.16 11.27 -6.97
C TYR A 227 -7.94 10.81 -8.21
N ILE A 228 -8.84 9.83 -8.06
CA ILE A 228 -9.62 9.28 -9.17
C ILE A 228 -10.70 10.29 -9.60
N ALA A 229 -10.48 10.91 -10.75
CA ALA A 229 -11.39 11.90 -11.32
C ALA A 229 -12.54 11.27 -12.14
N HIS A 230 -12.29 10.08 -12.72
CA HIS A 230 -13.20 9.43 -13.66
C HIS A 230 -13.59 8.02 -13.23
N GLY A 231 -14.81 7.66 -13.60
CA GLY A 231 -15.39 6.35 -13.50
C GLY A 231 -16.41 6.21 -12.38
N THR A 232 -17.46 5.46 -12.67
CA THR A 232 -18.54 5.14 -11.75
C THR A 232 -18.50 3.66 -11.37
N THR A 233 -18.90 3.35 -10.14
CA THR A 233 -18.99 1.98 -9.63
C THR A 233 -20.39 1.67 -9.12
N ASN A 234 -20.79 0.41 -9.26
CA ASN A 234 -22.12 -0.02 -8.88
C ASN A 234 -22.12 -0.39 -7.40
N PHE A 235 -22.60 0.54 -6.57
CA PHE A 235 -22.67 0.34 -5.13
C PHE A 235 -23.76 -0.65 -4.72
N THR A 236 -24.78 -0.91 -5.56
CA THR A 236 -25.87 -1.87 -5.25
C THR A 236 -25.40 -3.31 -5.33
N ASN A 237 -24.50 -3.63 -6.27
CA ASN A 237 -23.94 -4.98 -6.40
C ASN A 237 -23.01 -5.37 -5.25
N THR A 238 -22.47 -4.39 -4.51
CA THR A 238 -21.65 -4.65 -3.32
C THR A 238 -22.41 -5.37 -2.21
N GLN A 239 -23.74 -5.30 -2.21
CA GLN A 239 -24.56 -6.11 -1.32
C GLN A 239 -24.23 -7.58 -1.54
N ASN A 240 -24.27 -8.09 -2.77
CA ASN A 240 -24.06 -9.51 -3.09
C ASN A 240 -22.63 -10.02 -2.90
N PHE A 241 -21.73 -9.21 -2.33
CA PHE A 241 -20.32 -9.52 -2.17
C PHE A 241 -20.00 -9.88 -0.71
N GLU A 242 -19.64 -11.15 -0.47
CA GLU A 242 -19.13 -11.60 0.83
C GLU A 242 -17.61 -11.50 0.86
N SER A 243 -17.09 -10.42 1.45
CA SER A 243 -15.65 -10.23 1.61
C SER A 243 -15.34 -9.22 2.72
N THR A 244 -14.06 -8.90 2.87
CA THR A 244 -13.64 -7.75 3.68
C THR A 244 -14.03 -6.45 2.99
N ILE A 245 -14.10 -5.35 3.74
CA ILE A 245 -14.33 -4.02 3.16
C ILE A 245 -13.26 -3.69 2.10
N TYR A 246 -11.99 -4.02 2.37
CA TYR A 246 -10.95 -3.89 1.34
C TYR A 246 -11.22 -4.73 0.09
N GLY A 247 -11.70 -5.97 0.24
CA GLY A 247 -12.06 -6.84 -0.89
C GLY A 247 -13.16 -6.23 -1.76
N ILE A 248 -14.18 -5.63 -1.14
CA ILE A 248 -15.26 -4.92 -1.84
C ILE A 248 -14.71 -3.72 -2.60
N LEU A 249 -13.91 -2.88 -1.95
CA LEU A 249 -13.30 -1.70 -2.58
C LEU A 249 -12.38 -2.12 -3.73
N LYS A 250 -11.53 -3.12 -3.51
CA LYS A 250 -10.59 -3.62 -4.52
C LYS A 250 -11.31 -4.08 -5.78
N ALA A 251 -12.35 -4.90 -5.61
CA ALA A 251 -13.13 -5.39 -6.73
C ALA A 251 -13.89 -4.25 -7.43
N SER A 252 -14.60 -3.41 -6.66
CA SER A 252 -15.50 -2.40 -7.22
C SER A 252 -14.79 -1.21 -7.86
N CYS A 253 -13.53 -0.97 -7.50
CA CYS A 253 -12.75 0.22 -7.88
C CYS A 253 -11.53 -0.10 -8.74
N ASP A 254 -11.48 -1.27 -9.40
CA ASP A 254 -10.45 -1.61 -10.39
C ASP A 254 -9.01 -1.56 -9.83
N VAL A 255 -8.86 -1.88 -8.53
CA VAL A 255 -7.58 -1.81 -7.82
C VAL A 255 -6.72 -3.02 -8.18
N GLY A 256 -5.48 -2.75 -8.61
CA GLY A 256 -4.51 -3.75 -9.05
C GLY A 256 -4.08 -3.50 -10.49
N THR A 257 -5.02 -3.59 -11.43
CA THR A 257 -4.72 -3.41 -12.86
C THR A 257 -4.54 -1.96 -13.23
N TRP A 258 -5.43 -1.07 -12.77
CA TRP A 258 -5.42 0.34 -13.17
C TRP A 258 -5.25 1.32 -12.01
N ASN A 259 -5.79 0.98 -10.84
CA ASN A 259 -5.79 1.85 -9.67
C ASN A 259 -5.01 1.23 -8.50
N GLU A 260 -4.60 2.08 -7.55
CA GLU A 260 -4.00 1.72 -6.27
C GLU A 260 -4.90 2.18 -5.13
N LEU A 261 -4.99 1.37 -4.08
CA LEU A 261 -5.73 1.67 -2.86
C LEU A 261 -4.91 1.17 -1.67
N PHE A 262 -4.46 2.10 -0.83
CA PHE A 262 -3.62 1.80 0.33
C PHE A 262 -3.79 2.86 1.42
N ILE A 263 -3.30 2.56 2.63
CA ILE A 263 -3.31 3.49 3.76
C ILE A 263 -1.92 4.14 3.89
N GLU A 264 -1.88 5.43 4.16
CA GLU A 264 -0.66 6.19 4.41
C GLU A 264 -0.67 6.83 5.81
N ASP A 265 0.50 6.90 6.44
CA ASP A 265 0.67 7.53 7.75
C ASP A 265 1.44 8.84 7.57
N GLU A 266 0.85 9.94 8.03
CA GLU A 266 1.48 11.26 8.05
C GLU A 266 1.46 11.84 9.47
N GLU A 267 2.16 12.94 9.72
CA GLU A 267 2.20 13.54 11.06
C GLU A 267 0.81 14.02 11.51
N ASP A 268 -0.01 14.51 10.58
CA ASP A 268 -1.36 15.02 10.83
C ASP A 268 -2.41 13.92 11.03
N GLY A 269 -2.22 12.74 10.44
CA GLY A 269 -3.21 11.67 10.55
C GLY A 269 -2.90 10.40 9.77
N VAL A 270 -3.96 9.66 9.48
CA VAL A 270 -3.93 8.43 8.71
C VAL A 270 -4.84 8.63 7.52
N HIS A 271 -4.32 8.33 6.32
CA HIS A 271 -4.94 8.73 5.08
C HIS A 271 -5.22 7.52 4.19
N CYS A 272 -6.38 7.50 3.54
CA CYS A 272 -6.71 6.50 2.53
C CYS A 272 -6.41 7.06 1.15
N VAL A 273 -5.39 6.52 0.49
CA VAL A 273 -4.97 6.94 -0.85
C VAL A 273 -5.64 6.05 -1.88
N PHE A 274 -6.46 6.65 -2.74
CA PHE A 274 -7.05 5.99 -3.90
C PHE A 274 -6.74 6.77 -5.18
N ARG A 275 -5.94 6.17 -6.08
CA ARG A 275 -5.40 6.88 -7.24
C ARG A 275 -5.20 5.95 -8.44
N PRO A 276 -5.16 6.49 -9.68
CA PRO A 276 -4.62 5.74 -10.81
C PRO A 276 -3.14 5.43 -10.57
N ILE A 277 -2.67 4.28 -11.08
CA ILE A 277 -1.25 3.94 -11.04
C ILE A 277 -0.46 5.02 -11.81
N PRO A 278 0.52 5.70 -11.18
CA PRO A 278 1.32 6.75 -11.82
C PRO A 278 2.42 6.16 -12.72
N ALA A 279 2.03 5.24 -13.61
CA ALA A 279 2.94 4.58 -14.55
C ALA A 279 3.35 5.56 -15.65
N MET A 280 4.65 5.59 -15.93
CA MET A 280 5.22 6.34 -17.05
C MET A 280 5.52 5.42 -18.23
N ASP A 281 5.45 5.97 -19.43
CA ASP A 281 5.94 5.34 -20.65
C ASP A 281 7.48 5.39 -20.73
N ILE A 282 8.05 4.95 -21.85
CA ILE A 282 9.51 4.94 -22.06
C ILE A 282 10.10 6.35 -22.23
N ASN A 283 9.29 7.36 -22.52
CA ASN A 283 9.70 8.76 -22.68
C ASN A 283 9.60 9.54 -21.37
N GLY A 284 8.97 8.96 -20.34
CA GLY A 284 8.73 9.59 -19.04
C GLY A 284 7.36 10.28 -18.94
N ASP A 285 6.48 10.11 -19.93
CA ASP A 285 5.15 10.68 -19.91
C ASP A 285 4.18 9.78 -19.12
N LEU A 286 3.26 10.39 -18.37
CA LEU A 286 2.22 9.66 -17.63
C LEU A 286 1.26 8.95 -18.60
N ILE A 287 1.05 7.65 -18.37
CA ILE A 287 0.13 6.83 -19.18
C ILE A 287 -1.33 7.16 -18.83
N GLN A 288 -1.62 7.34 -17.54
CA GLN A 288 -2.94 7.77 -17.06
C GLN A 288 -2.90 9.27 -16.75
N PRO A 289 -3.65 10.11 -17.49
CA PRO A 289 -3.56 11.57 -17.36
C PRO A 289 -4.13 12.11 -16.03
N ASP A 290 -5.01 11.33 -15.39
CA ASP A 290 -5.58 11.62 -14.07
C ASP A 290 -4.71 11.10 -12.91
N ALA A 291 -3.60 10.41 -13.19
CA ALA A 291 -2.67 9.98 -12.16
C ALA A 291 -1.98 11.19 -11.50
N PRO A 292 -1.76 11.17 -10.17
CA PRO A 292 -1.00 12.23 -9.52
C PRO A 292 0.44 12.27 -10.05
N SER A 293 1.04 13.45 -9.98
CA SER A 293 2.44 13.63 -10.37
C SER A 293 3.36 12.70 -9.58
N PRO A 294 4.26 11.95 -10.24
CA PRO A 294 5.19 11.06 -9.56
C PRO A 294 6.07 11.82 -8.57
N GLN A 295 6.17 11.29 -7.34
CA GLN A 295 7.13 11.75 -6.36
C GLN A 295 8.47 11.03 -6.57
N TYR A 296 9.57 11.76 -6.42
CA TYR A 296 10.92 11.24 -6.63
C TYR A 296 11.77 11.38 -5.38
N VAL A 297 12.50 10.32 -5.03
CA VAL A 297 13.59 10.36 -4.06
C VAL A 297 14.89 9.98 -4.74
N ASP A 298 15.87 10.87 -4.67
CA ASP A 298 17.21 10.62 -5.20
C ASP A 298 18.02 9.76 -4.23
N ILE A 299 18.67 8.73 -4.75
CA ILE A 299 19.55 7.83 -4.00
C ILE A 299 20.92 7.81 -4.68
N SER A 300 21.95 7.98 -3.87
CA SER A 300 23.34 7.86 -4.32
C SER A 300 23.79 6.40 -4.32
N ASP A 301 24.68 6.05 -5.22
CA ASP A 301 25.29 4.71 -5.29
C ASP A 301 25.99 4.29 -3.99
N VAL A 302 26.54 5.25 -3.24
CA VAL A 302 27.20 4.99 -1.95
C VAL A 302 26.26 4.49 -0.85
N ASP A 303 24.95 4.72 -1.00
CA ASP A 303 23.92 4.27 -0.06
C ASP A 303 23.27 2.95 -0.49
N VAL A 304 23.57 2.47 -1.70
CA VAL A 304 23.10 1.18 -2.20
C VAL A 304 24.01 0.06 -1.68
N ILE A 305 23.42 -0.85 -0.91
CA ILE A 305 24.10 -2.05 -0.38
C ILE A 305 24.06 -3.17 -1.42
N SER A 306 22.91 -3.38 -2.04
CA SER A 306 22.74 -4.38 -3.10
C SER A 306 21.63 -3.98 -4.06
N LEU A 307 21.81 -4.29 -5.33
CA LEU A 307 20.78 -4.17 -6.36
C LEU A 307 20.65 -5.50 -7.08
N ASN A 308 19.46 -6.10 -7.05
CA ASN A 308 19.13 -7.30 -7.81
C ASN A 308 17.95 -6.98 -8.72
N VAL A 309 18.22 -6.76 -9.99
CA VAL A 309 17.19 -6.44 -10.99
C VAL A 309 17.31 -7.38 -12.18
N SER A 310 16.17 -7.67 -12.79
CA SER A 310 16.08 -8.59 -13.93
C SER A 310 15.09 -8.05 -14.95
N ARG A 311 15.22 -8.54 -16.19
CA ARG A 311 14.24 -8.37 -17.25
C ARG A 311 13.80 -9.74 -17.71
N SER A 312 12.53 -9.88 -18.07
CA SER A 312 11.95 -11.15 -18.44
C SER A 312 10.89 -10.97 -19.52
N GLU A 313 10.72 -12.00 -20.33
CA GLU A 313 9.62 -12.11 -21.29
C GLU A 313 8.29 -12.51 -20.64
N ALA A 314 8.30 -12.95 -19.37
CA ALA A 314 7.15 -13.56 -18.70
C ALA A 314 5.87 -12.70 -18.73
N ASN A 315 6.01 -11.36 -18.72
CA ASN A 315 4.90 -10.42 -18.72
C ASN A 315 4.72 -9.67 -20.06
N VAL A 316 5.29 -10.19 -21.15
CA VAL A 316 5.08 -9.65 -22.50
C VAL A 316 3.73 -10.11 -23.02
N ALA A 317 2.88 -9.14 -23.40
CA ALA A 317 1.61 -9.38 -24.05
C ALA A 317 1.50 -8.52 -25.32
N ASN A 318 0.78 -9.03 -26.31
CA ASN A 318 0.50 -8.32 -27.56
C ASN A 318 -0.96 -8.39 -27.99
N TYR A 319 -1.76 -9.23 -27.34
CA TYR A 319 -3.21 -9.22 -27.44
C TYR A 319 -3.79 -8.64 -26.14
N PHE A 320 -4.52 -7.53 -26.23
CA PHE A 320 -5.06 -6.82 -25.07
C PHE A 320 -6.58 -6.74 -25.14
N TRP A 321 -7.24 -7.07 -24.02
CA TRP A 321 -8.70 -6.93 -23.94
C TRP A 321 -9.17 -6.55 -22.53
N SER A 322 -10.08 -5.59 -22.45
CA SER A 322 -10.75 -5.21 -21.20
C SER A 322 -12.22 -5.57 -21.32
N ASN A 323 -12.78 -6.31 -20.37
CA ASN A 323 -14.24 -6.52 -20.29
C ASN A 323 -14.87 -5.59 -19.27
N ALA A 324 -16.17 -5.38 -19.37
CA ALA A 324 -16.97 -4.68 -18.36
C ALA A 324 -18.20 -5.52 -17.98
N PRO A 325 -18.02 -6.65 -17.26
CA PRO A 325 -19.10 -7.62 -17.04
C PRO A 325 -20.31 -7.04 -16.30
N GLN A 326 -20.13 -5.99 -15.49
CA GLN A 326 -21.24 -5.38 -14.75
C GLN A 326 -22.14 -4.47 -15.59
N SER A 327 -21.56 -3.73 -16.53
CA SER A 327 -22.30 -2.80 -17.38
C SER A 327 -22.63 -3.40 -18.75
N ASP A 328 -21.98 -4.51 -19.11
CA ASP A 328 -22.02 -5.02 -20.47
C ASP A 328 -22.09 -6.54 -20.61
N ILE A 329 -23.31 -7.05 -20.41
CA ILE A 329 -23.59 -8.48 -20.28
C ILE A 329 -23.66 -9.21 -21.64
N ASN A 330 -24.13 -8.54 -22.70
CA ASN A 330 -24.52 -9.21 -23.95
C ASN A 330 -23.74 -8.74 -25.20
N GLY A 331 -23.03 -7.61 -25.14
CA GLY A 331 -22.41 -7.01 -26.33
C GLY A 331 -20.93 -7.36 -26.53
N GLU A 332 -20.31 -8.08 -25.59
CA GLU A 332 -18.86 -8.29 -25.56
C GLU A 332 -18.32 -8.92 -26.84
N SER A 333 -18.91 -10.03 -27.29
CA SER A 333 -18.37 -10.77 -28.42
C SER A 333 -18.51 -10.00 -29.74
N ASN A 334 -19.59 -9.22 -29.89
CA ASN A 334 -19.78 -8.34 -31.04
C ASN A 334 -18.79 -7.16 -31.01
N ARG A 335 -18.57 -6.54 -29.85
CA ARG A 335 -17.58 -5.47 -29.71
C ARG A 335 -16.17 -5.94 -29.98
N ARG A 336 -15.83 -7.14 -29.52
CA ARG A 336 -14.53 -7.75 -29.78
C ARG A 336 -14.31 -7.93 -31.27
N LEU A 337 -15.32 -8.45 -31.97
CA LEU A 337 -15.27 -8.57 -33.44
C LEU A 337 -15.08 -7.20 -34.11
N TRP A 338 -15.89 -6.20 -33.75
CA TRP A 338 -15.80 -4.86 -34.33
C TRP A 338 -14.48 -4.14 -34.02
N ALA A 339 -13.94 -4.31 -32.81
CA ALA A 339 -12.65 -3.73 -32.45
C ALA A 339 -11.49 -4.39 -33.22
N MET A 340 -11.59 -5.68 -33.55
CA MET A 340 -10.59 -6.39 -34.36
C MET A 340 -10.63 -6.03 -35.85
N GLU A 341 -11.81 -5.64 -36.37
CA GLU A 341 -12.00 -5.26 -37.78
C GLU A 341 -11.95 -3.73 -38.01
N GLY A 342 -12.11 -2.94 -36.96
CA GLY A 342 -12.24 -1.48 -37.03
C GLY A 342 -10.96 -0.69 -36.70
N ALA A 343 -11.16 0.60 -36.40
CA ALA A 343 -10.08 1.54 -36.09
C ALA A 343 -9.30 1.21 -34.81
N ASP A 344 -9.92 0.45 -33.90
CA ASP A 344 -9.34 0.07 -32.60
C ASP A 344 -8.39 -1.13 -32.68
N LYS A 345 -8.18 -1.72 -33.86
CA LYS A 345 -7.43 -2.97 -34.05
C LYS A 345 -6.05 -2.97 -33.41
N GLU A 346 -5.32 -1.86 -33.52
CA GLU A 346 -3.97 -1.71 -32.96
C GLU A 346 -3.96 -1.70 -31.42
N THR A 347 -5.10 -1.38 -30.79
CA THR A 347 -5.26 -1.48 -29.34
C THR A 347 -5.65 -2.88 -28.86
N VAL A 348 -6.06 -3.75 -29.78
CA VAL A 348 -6.45 -5.14 -29.48
C VAL A 348 -5.31 -6.10 -29.76
N LEU A 349 -4.62 -5.96 -30.90
CA LEU A 349 -3.50 -6.80 -31.30
C LEU A 349 -2.36 -5.96 -31.89
N GLN A 350 -1.24 -5.92 -31.17
CA GLN A 350 -0.02 -5.28 -31.67
C GLN A 350 0.78 -6.25 -32.53
N THR A 351 0.77 -6.00 -33.85
CA THR A 351 1.48 -6.83 -34.83
C THR A 351 2.80 -6.23 -35.30
N THR A 352 3.01 -4.93 -35.07
CA THR A 352 4.16 -4.15 -35.58
C THR A 352 5.01 -3.52 -34.47
N TYR A 353 4.53 -3.52 -33.22
CA TYR A 353 5.26 -2.88 -32.13
C TYR A 353 6.50 -3.72 -31.74
N PRO A 354 7.72 -3.15 -31.75
CA PRO A 354 8.95 -3.94 -31.63
C PRO A 354 9.10 -4.73 -30.33
N ASN A 355 8.64 -4.17 -29.21
CA ASN A 355 8.93 -4.70 -27.87
C ASN A 355 8.04 -5.89 -27.49
N ASN A 356 6.94 -6.12 -28.20
CA ASN A 356 6.05 -7.27 -28.00
C ASN A 356 5.65 -7.97 -29.31
N LEU A 357 6.49 -7.82 -30.34
CA LEU A 357 6.23 -8.29 -31.69
C LEU A 357 5.83 -9.77 -31.71
N VAL A 358 4.71 -10.08 -32.37
CA VAL A 358 4.15 -11.45 -32.45
C VAL A 358 5.15 -12.44 -33.05
N SER A 359 5.99 -12.02 -33.99
CA SER A 359 7.01 -12.88 -34.59
C SER A 359 8.15 -13.26 -33.63
N LEU A 360 8.34 -12.51 -32.54
CA LEU A 360 9.36 -12.78 -31.52
C LEU A 360 8.80 -13.58 -30.34
N TYR A 361 7.59 -13.23 -29.89
CA TYR A 361 7.03 -13.77 -28.63
C TYR A 361 5.81 -14.68 -28.81
N GLY A 362 5.30 -14.85 -30.03
CA GLY A 362 4.03 -15.51 -30.30
C GLY A 362 2.83 -14.66 -29.85
N ILE A 363 1.60 -15.15 -30.04
CA ILE A 363 0.39 -14.47 -29.55
C ILE A 363 0.28 -14.68 -28.05
N ARG A 364 0.24 -13.58 -27.28
CA ARG A 364 0.19 -13.59 -25.82
C ARG A 364 -0.94 -12.68 -25.33
N PRO A 365 -2.04 -13.25 -24.81
CA PRO A 365 -3.16 -12.48 -24.33
C PRO A 365 -2.94 -11.93 -22.92
N MET A 366 -3.34 -10.69 -22.73
CA MET A 366 -3.55 -10.04 -21.44
C MET A 366 -4.98 -9.52 -21.39
N GLN A 367 -5.72 -9.98 -20.39
CA GLN A 367 -7.13 -9.66 -20.22
C GLN A 367 -7.40 -9.26 -18.79
N SER A 368 -8.24 -8.25 -18.60
CA SER A 368 -8.69 -7.79 -17.29
C SER A 368 -10.14 -7.33 -17.37
N ASP A 369 -10.87 -7.47 -16.27
CA ASP A 369 -12.25 -7.01 -16.18
C ASP A 369 -12.27 -5.70 -15.38
N THR A 370 -12.89 -4.66 -15.94
CA THR A 370 -13.25 -3.44 -15.22
C THR A 370 -14.63 -3.63 -14.58
N GLN A 371 -14.73 -3.37 -13.28
CA GLN A 371 -15.99 -3.29 -12.56
C GLN A 371 -16.56 -1.86 -12.55
N MET A 372 -15.77 -0.89 -13.01
CA MET A 372 -16.17 0.50 -13.20
C MET A 372 -16.78 0.73 -14.58
N SER A 373 -17.48 1.85 -14.74
CA SER A 373 -18.07 2.31 -15.99
C SER A 373 -17.79 3.79 -16.20
N GLY A 374 -18.15 4.32 -17.37
CA GLY A 374 -17.94 5.74 -17.67
C GLY A 374 -18.73 6.69 -16.76
N ASP A 375 -18.36 7.96 -16.80
CA ASP A 375 -18.87 9.01 -15.90
C ASP A 375 -20.37 9.26 -16.06
N GLN A 376 -20.92 8.99 -17.25
CA GLN A 376 -22.32 9.26 -17.57
C GLN A 376 -23.23 8.08 -17.21
N VAL A 377 -22.66 6.95 -16.79
CA VAL A 377 -23.42 5.77 -16.37
C VAL A 377 -23.91 5.97 -14.94
N ILE A 378 -25.15 6.46 -14.80
CA ILE A 378 -25.79 6.70 -13.49
C ILE A 378 -26.64 5.51 -13.01
N SER A 379 -26.96 4.55 -13.89
CA SER A 379 -27.72 3.36 -13.54
C SER A 379 -27.53 2.20 -14.53
N ASN A 380 -27.52 0.96 -14.00
CA ASN A 380 -27.56 -0.28 -14.78
C ASN A 380 -29.00 -0.80 -15.01
N SER A 381 -30.03 -0.05 -14.65
CA SER A 381 -31.43 -0.44 -14.84
C SER A 381 -31.83 -0.55 -16.32
N SER A 382 -32.75 -1.46 -16.61
CA SER A 382 -33.41 -1.60 -17.92
C SER A 382 -34.64 -0.68 -18.04
N GLY A 383 -35.09 -0.40 -19.27
CA GLY A 383 -36.36 0.31 -19.52
C GLY A 383 -36.25 1.81 -19.81
N TYR A 384 -35.04 2.32 -20.01
CA TYR A 384 -34.82 3.68 -20.48
C TYR A 384 -35.28 3.88 -21.94
N LEU A 385 -35.53 5.14 -22.31
CA LEU A 385 -35.75 5.52 -23.71
C LEU A 385 -34.52 5.14 -24.55
N ALA A 386 -34.74 4.74 -25.80
CA ALA A 386 -33.68 4.26 -26.70
C ALA A 386 -32.50 5.24 -26.84
N THR A 387 -32.76 6.55 -26.86
CA THR A 387 -31.71 7.59 -26.90
C THR A 387 -30.83 7.59 -25.66
N ALA A 388 -31.40 7.43 -24.47
CA ALA A 388 -30.66 7.36 -23.21
C ALA A 388 -29.88 6.04 -23.10
N MET A 389 -30.44 4.93 -23.59
CA MET A 389 -29.73 3.65 -23.67
C MET A 389 -28.52 3.75 -24.62
N ASN A 390 -28.69 4.32 -25.81
CA ASN A 390 -27.59 4.49 -26.77
C ASN A 390 -26.46 5.37 -26.22
N ALA A 391 -26.80 6.45 -25.50
CA ALA A 391 -25.81 7.32 -24.88
C ALA A 391 -25.00 6.58 -23.79
N ARG A 392 -25.68 5.83 -22.91
CA ARG A 392 -25.04 4.98 -21.90
C ARG A 392 -24.13 3.93 -22.53
N ASP A 393 -24.62 3.22 -23.54
CA ASP A 393 -23.86 2.16 -24.20
C ASP A 393 -22.61 2.73 -24.90
N THR A 394 -22.71 3.93 -25.48
CA THR A 394 -21.54 4.65 -26.03
C THR A 394 -20.50 4.97 -24.96
N ASP A 395 -20.93 5.41 -23.78
CA ASP A 395 -20.05 5.75 -22.66
C ASP A 395 -19.35 4.50 -22.09
N ILE A 396 -20.07 3.38 -21.97
CA ILE A 396 -19.51 2.08 -21.57
C ILE A 396 -18.44 1.63 -22.58
N VAL A 397 -18.71 1.75 -23.88
CA VAL A 397 -17.74 1.42 -24.94
C VAL A 397 -16.50 2.31 -24.85
N GLY A 398 -16.69 3.62 -24.68
CA GLY A 398 -15.61 4.57 -24.50
C GLY A 398 -14.72 4.22 -23.30
N TRP A 399 -15.34 3.85 -22.18
CA TRP A 399 -14.64 3.41 -20.96
C TRP A 399 -13.80 2.15 -21.19
N VAL A 400 -14.40 1.11 -21.77
CA VAL A 400 -13.72 -0.16 -22.07
C VAL A 400 -12.54 0.06 -23.02
N ASN A 401 -12.73 0.87 -24.07
CA ASN A 401 -11.67 1.22 -25.01
C ASN A 401 -10.53 1.99 -24.31
N ASN A 402 -10.84 2.93 -23.43
CA ASN A 402 -9.84 3.66 -22.64
C ASN A 402 -9.06 2.71 -21.72
N ARG A 403 -9.74 1.84 -20.95
CA ARG A 403 -9.09 0.86 -20.05
C ARG A 403 -8.21 -0.12 -20.82
N ARG A 404 -8.62 -0.57 -22.01
CA ARG A 404 -7.79 -1.38 -22.91
C ARG A 404 -6.55 -0.64 -23.36
N LYS A 405 -6.68 0.63 -23.79
CA LYS A 405 -5.54 1.45 -24.22
C LYS A 405 -4.52 1.67 -23.09
N ILE A 406 -4.99 2.01 -21.89
CA ILE A 406 -4.13 2.16 -20.70
C ILE A 406 -3.42 0.84 -20.41
N MET A 407 -4.13 -0.29 -20.39
CA MET A 407 -3.54 -1.61 -20.15
C MET A 407 -2.47 -1.95 -21.19
N LEU A 408 -2.70 -1.66 -22.47
CA LEU A 408 -1.70 -1.81 -23.52
C LEU A 408 -0.47 -0.94 -23.26
N GLN A 409 -0.65 0.36 -23.02
CA GLN A 409 0.46 1.30 -22.82
C GLN A 409 1.30 0.94 -21.59
N MET A 410 0.66 0.46 -20.52
CA MET A 410 1.37 -0.02 -19.34
C MET A 410 2.23 -1.25 -19.60
N ASN A 411 1.89 -2.09 -20.58
CA ASN A 411 2.48 -3.43 -20.72
C ASN A 411 3.26 -3.69 -22.01
N GLN A 412 3.10 -2.87 -23.05
CA GLN A 412 3.76 -3.06 -24.35
C GLN A 412 5.30 -3.05 -24.26
N ASP A 413 5.85 -2.39 -23.24
CA ASP A 413 7.29 -2.21 -23.01
C ASP A 413 7.85 -3.06 -21.87
N ASN A 414 7.08 -4.01 -21.33
CA ASN A 414 7.47 -4.81 -20.16
C ASN A 414 8.81 -5.56 -20.32
N VAL A 415 9.21 -5.90 -21.55
CA VAL A 415 10.51 -6.57 -21.80
C VAL A 415 11.72 -5.65 -21.56
N LEU A 416 11.52 -4.34 -21.63
CA LEU A 416 12.57 -3.34 -21.42
C LEU A 416 12.71 -2.96 -19.96
N TYR A 417 11.60 -2.93 -19.23
CA TYR A 417 11.56 -2.55 -17.83
C TYR A 417 12.19 -3.60 -16.92
N GLU A 418 12.89 -3.12 -15.90
CA GLU A 418 13.51 -3.94 -14.87
C GLU A 418 12.59 -4.13 -13.67
N GLN A 419 12.63 -5.32 -13.08
CA GLN A 419 11.94 -5.65 -11.82
C GLN A 419 12.90 -6.37 -10.88
N GLY A 420 12.73 -6.18 -9.58
CA GLY A 420 13.56 -6.84 -8.56
C GLY A 420 13.58 -6.12 -7.23
N SER A 421 14.72 -6.13 -6.55
CA SER A 421 14.88 -5.51 -5.24
C SER A 421 16.17 -4.70 -5.12
N MET A 422 16.10 -3.65 -4.30
CA MET A 422 17.24 -2.82 -3.93
C MET A 422 17.31 -2.69 -2.42
N ARG A 423 18.45 -3.03 -1.83
CA ARG A 423 18.72 -2.79 -0.41
C ARG A 423 19.59 -1.56 -0.29
N VAL A 424 19.11 -0.58 0.46
CA VAL A 424 19.79 0.69 0.71
C VAL A 424 19.98 0.89 2.21
N ARG A 425 20.92 1.78 2.56
CA ARG A 425 20.94 2.37 3.91
C ARG A 425 19.62 3.11 4.14
N GLY A 426 19.15 3.10 5.39
CA GLY A 426 17.83 3.61 5.76
C GLY A 426 17.58 5.02 5.22
N ASN A 427 16.39 5.23 4.65
CA ASN A 427 15.96 6.54 4.22
C ASN A 427 14.47 6.68 4.54
N GLU A 428 14.17 7.46 5.58
CA GLU A 428 12.81 7.73 6.06
C GLU A 428 11.89 8.39 5.02
N ASN A 429 12.44 8.98 3.96
CA ASN A 429 11.66 9.67 2.92
C ASN A 429 11.13 8.69 1.85
N ILE A 430 11.65 7.46 1.78
CA ILE A 430 11.21 6.49 0.78
C ILE A 430 9.94 5.80 1.28
N ARG A 431 8.86 5.90 0.50
CA ARG A 431 7.57 5.25 0.77
C ARG A 431 7.15 4.37 -0.40
N ALA A 432 6.20 3.46 -0.17
CA ALA A 432 5.62 2.70 -1.26
C ALA A 432 4.77 3.63 -2.13
N GLY A 433 4.79 3.44 -3.45
CA GLY A 433 4.03 4.25 -4.39
C GLY A 433 4.75 5.49 -4.93
N MET A 434 6.06 5.61 -4.76
CA MET A 434 6.87 6.67 -5.36
C MET A 434 7.95 6.10 -6.27
N TYR A 435 8.68 6.98 -6.94
CA TYR A 435 9.83 6.63 -7.73
C TYR A 435 11.13 6.94 -6.99
N VAL A 436 12.10 6.05 -7.15
CA VAL A 436 13.48 6.25 -6.71
C VAL A 436 14.35 6.49 -7.93
N ARG A 437 15.18 7.53 -7.88
CA ARG A 437 16.20 7.81 -8.90
C ARG A 437 17.57 7.43 -8.35
N LEU A 438 18.14 6.36 -8.89
CA LEU A 438 19.48 5.91 -8.54
C LEU A 438 20.51 6.64 -9.41
N HIS A 439 21.39 7.38 -8.77
CA HIS A 439 22.53 8.04 -9.40
C HIS A 439 23.79 7.17 -9.25
N ARG A 440 24.43 6.81 -10.37
CA ARG A 440 25.71 6.10 -10.44
C ARG A 440 26.63 6.84 -11.40
N GLY A 441 27.57 7.63 -10.87
CA GLY A 441 28.36 8.52 -11.73
C GLY A 441 27.48 9.52 -12.47
N THR A 442 27.44 9.45 -13.80
CA THR A 442 26.55 10.27 -14.65
C THR A 442 25.30 9.53 -15.11
N PHE A 443 25.16 8.26 -14.71
CA PHE A 443 24.03 7.41 -15.03
C PHE A 443 22.91 7.59 -13.99
N VAL A 444 21.69 7.81 -14.47
CA VAL A 444 20.51 7.98 -13.62
C VAL A 444 19.45 6.99 -14.09
N ALA A 445 18.99 6.12 -13.21
CA ALA A 445 17.91 5.18 -13.50
C ALA A 445 16.77 5.34 -12.49
N THR A 446 15.55 5.22 -12.99
CA THR A 446 14.33 5.45 -12.23
C THR A 446 13.62 4.12 -11.99
N TYR A 447 13.14 3.89 -10.77
CA TYR A 447 12.45 2.65 -10.38
C TYR A 447 11.18 2.97 -9.59
N TYR A 448 10.06 2.33 -9.93
CA TYR A 448 8.83 2.44 -9.16
C TYR A 448 8.90 1.54 -7.92
N VAL A 449 8.67 2.10 -6.74
CA VAL A 449 8.76 1.36 -5.47
C VAL A 449 7.37 0.85 -5.07
N VAL A 450 7.11 -0.45 -5.26
CA VAL A 450 5.81 -1.04 -4.90
C VAL A 450 5.71 -1.47 -3.43
N LYS A 451 6.84 -1.75 -2.80
CA LYS A 451 6.92 -2.15 -1.39
C LYS A 451 8.21 -1.65 -0.77
N VAL A 452 8.11 -1.17 0.48
CA VAL A 452 9.24 -0.77 1.32
C VAL A 452 9.22 -1.61 2.57
N GLU A 453 10.36 -2.23 2.89
CA GLU A 453 10.59 -2.91 4.16
C GLU A 453 11.73 -2.22 4.89
N ASN A 454 11.51 -1.79 6.12
CA ASN A 454 12.53 -1.17 6.94
C ASN A 454 12.95 -2.11 8.06
N ASP A 455 14.26 -2.30 8.23
CA ASP A 455 14.88 -3.06 9.30
C ASP A 455 15.72 -2.10 10.15
N PHE A 456 15.40 -1.98 11.43
CA PHE A 456 16.29 -1.39 12.43
C PHE A 456 16.87 -2.51 13.28
N MET A 457 18.20 -2.51 13.39
CA MET A 457 18.95 -3.40 14.27
C MET A 457 19.88 -2.55 15.15
N PRO A 458 19.78 -2.66 16.49
CA PRO A 458 20.68 -1.98 17.42
C PRO A 458 22.15 -2.20 17.03
N PHE A 459 22.93 -1.12 17.09
CA PHE A 459 24.37 -1.10 16.77
C PHE A 459 24.77 -1.46 15.32
N GLN A 460 23.82 -1.81 14.44
CA GLN A 460 24.09 -2.03 13.00
C GLN A 460 23.57 -0.91 12.12
N GLY A 461 22.40 -0.35 12.44
CA GLY A 461 21.80 0.74 11.66
C GLY A 461 20.35 0.49 11.24
N VAL A 462 19.88 1.36 10.35
CA VAL A 462 18.59 1.22 9.64
C VAL A 462 18.90 0.85 8.20
N PHE A 463 18.14 -0.10 7.66
CA PHE A 463 18.21 -0.53 6.27
C PHE A 463 16.82 -0.55 5.66
N SER A 464 16.72 -0.19 4.39
CA SER A 464 15.46 -0.27 3.64
C SER A 464 15.62 -1.23 2.47
N THR A 465 14.73 -2.19 2.35
CA THR A 465 14.62 -3.09 1.19
C THR A 465 13.43 -2.65 0.36
N LEU A 466 13.72 -2.23 -0.87
CA LEU A 466 12.75 -1.73 -1.83
C LEU A 466 12.43 -2.83 -2.81
N THR A 467 11.15 -3.14 -3.01
CA THR A 467 10.68 -3.95 -4.14
C THR A 467 10.38 -3.01 -5.29
N LEU A 468 11.01 -3.27 -6.43
CA LEU A 468 11.06 -2.38 -7.57
C LEU A 468 10.35 -2.99 -8.78
N GLU A 469 9.59 -2.14 -9.47
CA GLU A 469 9.01 -2.40 -10.78
C GLU A 469 9.33 -1.26 -11.74
N ARG A 470 9.13 -1.48 -13.04
CA ARG A 470 9.26 -0.45 -14.09
C ARG A 470 10.61 0.27 -14.08
N GLY A 471 11.68 -0.42 -13.75
CA GLY A 471 13.04 0.14 -13.71
C GLY A 471 13.53 0.53 -15.11
N THR A 472 14.06 1.75 -15.25
CA THR A 472 14.55 2.27 -16.55
C THR A 472 16.03 2.00 -16.80
N GLY A 473 16.71 1.23 -15.95
CA GLY A 473 18.16 1.01 -16.02
C GLY A 473 18.63 0.51 -17.39
N PHE A 474 17.94 -0.47 -17.97
CA PHE A 474 18.24 -0.97 -19.31
C PHE A 474 17.93 0.05 -20.41
N ILE A 475 16.80 0.76 -20.31
CA ILE A 475 16.40 1.79 -21.28
C ILE A 475 17.50 2.86 -21.38
N GLU A 476 17.95 3.36 -20.23
CA GLU A 476 19.05 4.33 -20.14
C GLU A 476 20.36 3.81 -20.73
N ARG A 477 20.69 2.53 -20.49
CA ARG A 477 21.89 1.89 -21.07
C ARG A 477 21.83 1.83 -22.60
N VAL A 478 20.68 1.49 -23.19
CA VAL A 478 20.52 1.39 -24.65
C VAL A 478 20.51 2.78 -25.28
N THR A 479 19.80 3.74 -24.69
CA THR A 479 19.74 5.12 -25.19
C THR A 479 21.14 5.77 -25.19
N ARG A 480 21.95 5.51 -24.15
CA ARG A 480 23.35 6.00 -24.09
C ARG A 480 24.31 5.20 -24.99
N GLY A 481 24.14 3.88 -25.05
CA GLY A 481 24.95 2.99 -25.89
C GLY A 481 24.73 3.17 -27.40
N GLY A 482 23.67 3.86 -27.80
CA GLY A 482 23.49 4.38 -29.17
C GLY A 482 24.37 5.59 -29.52
N GLY A 483 25.15 6.13 -28.56
CA GLY A 483 26.10 7.23 -28.72
C GLY A 483 27.57 6.81 -28.54
N VAL A 484 28.48 7.80 -28.45
CA VAL A 484 29.95 7.60 -28.33
C VAL A 484 30.37 7.18 -26.91
N ASP A 485 29.47 7.29 -25.93
CA ASP A 485 29.75 7.09 -24.52
C ASP A 485 29.38 5.67 -24.06
N SER A 486 30.35 4.96 -23.45
CA SER A 486 30.12 3.63 -22.89
C SER A 486 29.25 3.70 -21.63
N PRO A 487 28.06 3.05 -21.58
CA PRO A 487 27.22 3.03 -20.38
C PRO A 487 27.94 2.44 -19.16
N TYR A 488 28.84 1.48 -19.39
CA TYR A 488 29.65 0.88 -18.31
C TYR A 488 30.61 1.88 -17.68
N LEU A 489 31.23 2.75 -18.49
CA LEU A 489 32.13 3.79 -17.98
C LEU A 489 31.35 4.89 -17.25
N ALA A 490 30.15 5.24 -17.74
CA ALA A 490 29.30 6.24 -17.11
C ALA A 490 28.91 5.88 -15.67
N GLU A 491 28.67 4.58 -15.40
CA GLU A 491 28.39 4.05 -14.06
C GLU A 491 29.61 4.08 -13.13
N GLN A 492 30.83 4.02 -13.68
CA GLN A 492 32.07 4.01 -12.91
C GLN A 492 32.64 5.42 -12.63
N MET A 493 32.06 6.45 -13.25
CA MET A 493 32.45 7.83 -12.96
C MET A 493 32.08 8.19 -11.53
N THR A 494 32.79 9.15 -10.95
CA THR A 494 32.49 9.63 -9.59
C THR A 494 31.10 10.26 -9.55
N THR A 495 30.22 9.74 -8.71
CA THR A 495 28.89 10.32 -8.48
C THR A 495 29.05 11.73 -7.91
N PRO A 496 28.43 12.76 -8.51
CA PRO A 496 28.38 14.09 -7.90
C PRO A 496 27.73 13.99 -6.53
N ALA A 497 28.20 14.78 -5.56
CA ALA A 497 27.54 14.84 -4.25
C ALA A 497 26.09 15.28 -4.44
N LEU A 498 25.13 14.45 -4.00
CA LEU A 498 23.72 14.84 -3.93
C LEU A 498 23.59 15.94 -2.87
N SER A 499 22.97 17.07 -3.25
CA SER A 499 22.77 18.25 -2.40
C SER A 499 21.68 18.05 -1.37
#